data_AF-A0A060ST49-F1
#
_entry.id   AF-A0A060ST49-F1
#
_cell.length_a   1.000
_cell.length_b   1.000
_cell.length_c   1.000
_cell.angle_alpha   90.00
_cell.angle_beta   90.00
_cell.angle_gamma   90.00
#
_symmetry.space_group_name_H-M   'P 1'
#
loop_
_entity.id
_entity.type
_entity.pdbx_description
1 polymer ?
#
loop_
_entity_poly.entity_id
_entity_poly.type
_entity_poly.pdbx_seq_one_letter_code
_entity_poly.pdbx_strand_id
1 'polypeptide(L)'
;MTLDEYKGNLAELDTKATRYSDSTHPALGEVVAEPLVFTDVSTHPTKMVRYVYEALASVAQQHIQVPGWDENDSEYVAMLAQSLDANNPQLSAFVWDPAERNSGWSREKLFAARAVAEYMAQEQARVEASGDDDQQADVNNGNAYLRIMFGFDVDENPFRPSVALTRSHR
;
A
#
# COMPACT_ATOMS: atom_id res chain seq x y z
N MET A 1 -14.71 35.56 0.10
CA MET A 1 -13.37 35.21 -0.38
C MET A 1 -12.86 36.38 -1.23
N THR A 2 -11.87 37.10 -0.75
CA THR A 2 -11.27 38.23 -1.46
C THR A 2 -10.10 37.76 -2.33
N LEU A 3 -9.71 38.57 -3.31
CA LEU A 3 -8.58 38.23 -4.21
C LEU A 3 -7.27 38.03 -3.43
N ASP A 4 -7.11 38.72 -2.31
CA ASP A 4 -5.93 38.63 -1.46
C ASP A 4 -5.90 37.33 -0.64
N GLU A 5 -7.07 36.82 -0.22
CA GLU A 5 -7.19 35.50 0.41
C GLU A 5 -6.86 34.37 -0.59
N TYR A 6 -7.27 34.51 -1.85
CA TYR A 6 -6.94 33.55 -2.91
C TYR A 6 -5.44 33.50 -3.22
N LYS A 7 -4.78 34.67 -3.27
CA LYS A 7 -3.33 34.76 -3.46
C LYS A 7 -2.55 34.20 -2.27
N GLY A 8 -3.03 34.41 -1.05
CA GLY A 8 -2.47 33.80 0.17
C GLY A 8 -2.50 32.28 0.11
N ASN A 9 -3.64 31.70 -0.29
CA ASN A 9 -3.79 30.26 -0.42
C ASN A 9 -2.89 29.67 -1.52
N LEU A 10 -2.73 30.37 -2.65
CA LEU A 10 -1.80 29.94 -3.71
C LEU A 10 -0.34 29.97 -3.25
N ALA A 11 0.08 30.99 -2.51
CA ALA A 11 1.44 31.05 -1.97
C ALA A 11 1.71 29.93 -0.93
N GLU A 12 0.70 29.57 -0.13
CA GLU A 12 0.80 28.46 0.81
C GLU A 12 0.87 27.09 0.12
N LEU A 13 0.11 26.91 -0.98
CA LEU A 13 0.19 25.73 -1.83
C LEU A 13 1.56 25.62 -2.53
N ASP A 14 2.07 26.73 -3.05
CA ASP A 14 3.38 26.77 -3.72
C ASP A 14 4.52 26.45 -2.74
N THR A 15 4.45 26.98 -1.51
CA THR A 15 5.41 26.66 -0.42
C THR A 15 5.34 25.20 0.01
N LYS A 16 4.14 24.60 0.02
CA LYS A 16 3.97 23.16 0.30
C LYS A 16 4.53 22.32 -0.85
N ALA A 17 4.35 22.74 -2.11
CA ALA A 17 4.91 22.07 -3.28
C ALA A 17 6.46 22.13 -3.28
N THR A 18 7.06 23.25 -2.88
CA THR A 18 8.55 23.36 -2.84
C THR A 18 9.18 22.48 -1.76
N ARG A 19 8.49 22.22 -0.65
CA ARG A 19 8.99 21.28 0.38
C ARG A 19 9.04 19.83 -0.12
N TYR A 20 8.25 19.48 -1.13
CA TYR A 20 8.33 18.17 -1.79
C TYR A 20 9.48 18.09 -2.80
N SER A 21 9.86 19.20 -3.43
CA SER A 21 10.94 19.20 -4.45
C SER A 21 12.36 19.20 -3.88
N ASP A 22 12.56 19.61 -2.62
CA ASP A 22 13.89 19.76 -2.02
C ASP A 22 14.40 18.52 -1.27
N SER A 23 13.61 17.44 -1.24
CA SER A 23 14.08 16.13 -0.77
C SER A 23 14.93 15.50 -1.87
N THR A 24 16.20 15.89 -1.93
CA THR A 24 17.22 15.26 -2.77
C THR A 24 17.44 13.82 -2.31
N HIS A 25 16.56 12.92 -2.75
CA HIS A 25 16.81 11.48 -2.75
C HIS A 25 17.62 11.15 -4.01
N PRO A 26 18.55 10.17 -3.95
CA PRO A 26 19.16 9.66 -5.16
C PRO A 26 18.04 9.10 -6.04
N ALA A 27 17.96 9.65 -7.25
CA ALA A 27 16.93 9.38 -8.23
C ALA A 27 16.68 7.87 -8.38
N LEU A 28 15.47 7.43 -8.01
CA LEU A 28 14.80 6.41 -8.84
C LEU A 28 14.84 7.00 -10.25
N GLY A 29 15.61 6.36 -11.12
CA GLY A 29 15.91 6.89 -12.46
C GLY A 29 14.66 7.41 -13.13
N GLU A 30 14.82 8.50 -13.87
CA GLU A 30 13.81 9.14 -14.72
C GLU A 30 13.14 8.09 -15.63
N VAL A 31 12.10 7.43 -15.13
CA VAL A 31 11.25 6.57 -15.93
C VAL A 31 10.25 7.50 -16.57
N VAL A 32 10.45 7.73 -17.87
CA VAL A 32 9.44 8.30 -18.76
C VAL A 32 8.09 7.66 -18.37
N ALA A 33 7.11 8.50 -17.99
CA ALA A 33 5.80 8.05 -17.54
C ALA A 33 5.08 7.30 -18.67
N GLU A 34 5.42 6.02 -18.84
CA GLU A 34 4.59 5.09 -19.56
C GLU A 34 3.30 4.91 -18.75
N PRO A 35 2.13 4.77 -19.40
CA PRO A 35 0.90 4.50 -18.70
C PRO A 35 1.08 3.26 -17.83
N LEU A 36 0.70 3.34 -16.56
CA LEU A 36 0.83 2.24 -15.61
C LEU A 36 -0.06 1.07 -16.06
N VAL A 37 0.48 0.17 -16.88
CA VAL A 37 -0.21 -1.05 -17.29
C VAL A 37 -0.06 -2.08 -16.18
N PHE A 38 -1.14 -2.32 -15.46
CA PHE A 38 -1.22 -3.43 -14.52
C PHE A 38 -1.59 -4.71 -15.26
N THR A 39 -0.88 -5.78 -14.94
CA THR A 39 -1.32 -7.14 -15.29
C THR A 39 -2.11 -7.67 -14.12
N ASP A 40 -3.30 -8.25 -14.36
CA ASP A 40 -4.14 -8.82 -13.30
C ASP A 40 -3.40 -9.86 -12.44
N VAL A 41 -2.34 -10.47 -12.97
CA VAL A 41 -1.51 -11.45 -12.25
C VAL A 41 -0.02 -11.20 -12.54
N SER A 42 0.76 -10.94 -11.49
CA SER A 42 2.23 -10.86 -11.60
C SER A 42 2.83 -12.24 -11.91
N THR A 43 3.79 -12.27 -12.84
CA THR A 43 4.52 -13.50 -13.20
C THR A 43 5.82 -13.68 -12.38
N HIS A 44 6.10 -12.79 -11.42
CA HIS A 44 7.36 -12.73 -10.69
C HIS A 44 7.74 -14.07 -10.04
N PRO A 45 8.99 -14.55 -10.08
CA PRO A 45 9.35 -15.89 -9.58
C PRO A 45 9.02 -16.11 -8.09
N THR A 46 9.04 -15.04 -7.29
CA THR A 46 8.74 -15.09 -5.86
C THR A 46 7.23 -14.94 -5.61
N LYS A 47 6.59 -15.98 -5.04
CA LYS A 47 5.16 -15.99 -4.70
C LYS A 47 4.72 -14.80 -3.83
N MET A 48 5.52 -14.44 -2.83
CA MET A 48 5.21 -13.32 -1.94
C MET A 48 5.17 -11.97 -2.66
N VAL A 49 6.07 -11.76 -3.63
CA VAL A 49 6.06 -10.56 -4.47
C VAL A 49 4.76 -10.48 -5.26
N ARG A 50 4.26 -11.61 -5.78
CA ARG A 50 2.99 -11.65 -6.50
C ARG A 50 1.82 -11.19 -5.63
N TYR A 51 1.72 -11.67 -4.38
CA TYR A 51 0.65 -11.28 -3.47
C TYR A 51 0.70 -9.80 -3.10
N VAL A 52 1.89 -9.26 -2.83
CA VAL A 52 2.03 -7.84 -2.50
C VAL A 52 1.75 -6.99 -3.73
N TYR A 53 2.25 -7.38 -4.90
CA TYR A 53 1.93 -6.73 -6.17
C TYR A 53 0.41 -6.69 -6.40
N GLU A 54 -0.28 -7.83 -6.28
CA GLU A 54 -1.72 -7.94 -6.51
C GLU A 54 -2.50 -7.04 -5.55
N ALA A 55 -2.12 -6.99 -4.28
CA ALA A 55 -2.75 -6.11 -3.30
C ALA A 55 -2.56 -4.62 -3.66
N LEU A 56 -1.33 -4.19 -3.99
CA LEU A 56 -1.04 -2.80 -4.34
C LEU A 56 -1.68 -2.40 -5.68
N ALA A 57 -1.62 -3.27 -6.68
CA ALA A 57 -2.26 -3.07 -7.98
C ALA A 57 -3.78 -2.95 -7.82
N SER A 58 -4.41 -3.81 -7.01
CA SER A 58 -5.84 -3.74 -6.73
C SER A 58 -6.24 -2.43 -6.06
N VAL A 59 -5.43 -1.95 -5.10
CA VAL A 59 -5.69 -0.65 -4.45
C VAL A 59 -5.69 0.48 -5.46
N ALA A 60 -4.70 0.51 -6.36
CA ALA A 60 -4.59 1.53 -7.39
C ALA A 60 -5.69 1.43 -8.47
N GLN A 61 -5.95 0.22 -8.98
CA GLN A 61 -6.91 -0.01 -10.07
C GLN A 61 -8.37 0.14 -9.64
N GLN A 62 -8.70 -0.33 -8.44
CA GLN A 62 -10.07 -0.32 -7.91
C GLN A 62 -10.37 0.93 -7.09
N HIS A 63 -9.39 1.84 -6.95
CA HIS A 63 -9.46 3.03 -6.10
C HIS A 63 -9.95 2.72 -4.68
N ILE A 64 -9.37 1.67 -4.08
CA ILE A 64 -9.66 1.28 -2.70
C ILE A 64 -9.35 2.48 -1.81
N GLN A 65 -10.36 2.92 -1.04
CA GLN A 65 -10.27 4.13 -0.24
C GLN A 65 -9.33 3.90 0.94
N VAL A 66 -8.17 4.56 0.92
CA VAL A 66 -7.27 4.59 2.07
C VAL A 66 -7.45 5.92 2.81
N PRO A 67 -7.75 5.92 4.12
CA PRO A 67 -7.99 7.14 4.87
C PRO A 67 -6.84 8.15 4.78
N GLY A 68 -7.17 9.35 4.30
CA GLY A 68 -6.24 10.47 4.19
C GLY A 68 -5.33 10.42 2.96
N TRP A 69 -5.60 9.54 2.00
CA TRP A 69 -4.92 9.51 0.70
C TRP A 69 -5.65 10.33 -0.35
N ASP A 70 -4.87 10.89 -1.27
CA ASP A 70 -5.35 11.52 -2.49
C ASP A 70 -5.08 10.65 -3.74
N GLU A 71 -5.36 11.21 -4.92
CA GLU A 71 -5.11 10.52 -6.19
C GLU A 71 -3.61 10.28 -6.44
N ASN A 72 -2.74 11.20 -6.03
CA ASN A 72 -1.29 11.07 -6.18
C ASN A 72 -0.74 9.93 -5.28
N ASP A 73 -1.31 9.74 -4.11
CA ASP A 73 -0.97 8.64 -3.21
C ASP A 73 -1.33 7.28 -3.83
N SER A 74 -2.46 7.21 -4.53
CA SER A 74 -2.89 6.02 -5.27
C SER A 74 -1.96 5.73 -6.46
N GLU A 75 -1.54 6.78 -7.19
CA GLU A 75 -0.52 6.69 -8.25
C GLU A 75 0.85 6.26 -7.70
N TYR A 76 1.22 6.69 -6.49
CA TYR A 76 2.46 6.27 -5.86
C TYR A 76 2.46 4.78 -5.52
N VAL A 77 1.33 4.25 -5.01
CA VAL A 77 1.17 2.81 -4.77
C VAL A 77 1.20 2.01 -6.06
N ALA A 78 0.61 2.55 -7.12
CA ALA A 78 0.70 2.00 -8.45
C ALA A 78 2.15 1.83 -8.94
N MET A 79 2.95 2.90 -8.83
CA MET A 79 4.38 2.86 -9.15
C MET A 79 5.13 1.87 -8.26
N LEU A 80 4.78 1.81 -6.96
CA LEU A 80 5.39 0.91 -6.00
C LEU A 80 5.14 -0.57 -6.34
N ALA A 81 3.94 -0.90 -6.83
CA ALA A 81 3.62 -2.25 -7.29
C ALA A 81 4.53 -2.65 -8.46
N GLN A 82 4.62 -1.84 -9.51
CA GLN A 82 5.49 -2.13 -10.66
C GLN A 82 6.97 -2.22 -10.28
N SER A 83 7.40 -1.32 -9.41
CA SER A 83 8.76 -1.27 -8.85
C SER A 83 9.10 -2.58 -8.12
N LEU A 84 8.17 -3.06 -7.28
CA LEU A 84 8.31 -4.34 -6.59
C LEU A 84 8.33 -5.54 -7.56
N ASP A 85 7.51 -5.52 -8.62
CA ASP A 85 7.51 -6.56 -9.67
C ASP A 85 8.81 -6.58 -10.47
N ALA A 86 9.47 -5.43 -10.62
CA ALA A 86 10.81 -5.30 -11.16
C ALA A 86 11.92 -5.62 -10.13
N ASN A 87 11.56 -6.11 -8.94
CA ASN A 87 12.46 -6.42 -7.83
C ASN A 87 13.27 -5.21 -7.31
N ASN A 88 12.71 -4.01 -7.43
CA ASN A 88 13.29 -2.76 -6.97
C ASN A 88 12.19 -1.79 -6.47
N PRO A 89 11.89 -1.71 -5.17
CA PRO A 89 12.69 -2.24 -4.07
C PRO A 89 12.47 -3.74 -3.81
N GLN A 90 13.46 -4.39 -3.20
CA GLN A 90 13.35 -5.79 -2.79
C GLN A 90 12.23 -5.97 -1.77
N LEU A 91 11.59 -7.13 -1.78
CA LEU A 91 10.51 -7.47 -0.84
C LEU A 91 10.90 -7.22 0.63
N SER A 92 12.16 -7.48 1.00
CA SER A 92 12.70 -7.25 2.36
C SER A 92 12.52 -5.81 2.85
N ALA A 93 12.49 -4.83 1.94
CA ALA A 93 12.26 -3.42 2.28
C ALA A 93 10.86 -3.16 2.84
N PHE A 94 9.90 -4.07 2.61
CA PHE A 94 8.53 -3.97 3.08
C PHE A 94 8.27 -4.75 4.37
N VAL A 95 9.21 -5.60 4.81
CA VAL A 95 9.05 -6.37 6.06
C VAL A 95 9.03 -5.40 7.23
N TRP A 96 8.01 -5.52 8.07
CA TRP A 96 7.99 -4.81 9.33
C TRP A 96 8.88 -5.51 10.37
N ASP A 97 9.80 -4.76 10.98
CA ASP A 97 10.65 -5.24 12.07
C ASP A 97 10.28 -4.52 13.38
N PRO A 98 9.84 -5.25 14.42
CA PRO A 98 9.56 -4.67 15.74
C PRO A 98 10.75 -3.94 16.36
N ALA A 99 11.99 -4.33 16.04
CA ALA A 99 13.20 -3.69 16.53
C ALA A 99 13.39 -2.26 15.98
N GLU A 100 12.73 -1.92 14.88
CA GLU A 100 12.86 -0.64 14.19
C GLU A 100 11.66 0.30 14.42
N ARG A 101 10.89 0.09 15.51
CA ARG A 101 9.60 0.77 15.80
C ARG A 101 9.57 2.28 15.57
N ASN A 102 10.70 2.98 15.78
CA ASN A 102 10.82 4.44 15.68
C ASN A 102 11.65 4.95 14.48
N SER A 103 12.26 4.07 13.68
CA SER A 103 13.19 4.44 12.61
C SER A 103 13.11 3.57 11.33
N GLY A 104 12.30 2.50 11.33
CA GLY A 104 12.24 1.49 10.26
C GLY A 104 11.11 1.65 9.25
N TRP A 105 10.34 2.72 9.34
CA TRP A 105 9.30 3.03 8.35
C TRP A 105 9.88 3.91 7.25
N SER A 106 10.34 3.28 6.17
CA SER A 106 10.49 4.01 4.91
C SER A 106 9.11 4.44 4.40
N ARG A 107 9.09 5.45 3.52
CA ARG A 107 7.85 5.91 2.89
C ARG A 107 7.16 4.75 2.16
N GLU A 108 7.92 3.99 1.40
CA GLU A 108 7.48 2.81 0.65
C GLU A 108 6.82 1.79 1.58
N LYS A 109 7.47 1.47 2.70
CA LYS A 109 6.96 0.51 3.68
C LYS A 109 5.64 0.98 4.29
N LEU A 110 5.53 2.27 4.64
CA LEU A 110 4.31 2.85 5.21
C LEU A 110 3.15 2.84 4.22
N PHE A 111 3.42 3.25 2.97
CA PHE A 111 2.40 3.26 1.91
C PHE A 111 1.93 1.84 1.59
N ALA A 112 2.85 0.90 1.40
CA ALA A 112 2.51 -0.48 1.15
C ALA A 112 1.72 -1.09 2.31
N ALA A 113 2.14 -0.87 3.57
CA ALA A 113 1.43 -1.41 4.72
C ALA A 113 -0.01 -0.88 4.82
N ARG A 114 -0.23 0.42 4.59
CA ARG A 114 -1.58 0.99 4.59
C ARG A 114 -2.45 0.47 3.45
N ALA A 115 -1.93 0.47 2.22
CA ALA A 115 -2.64 -0.06 1.06
C ALA A 115 -3.04 -1.52 1.27
N VAL A 116 -2.09 -2.35 1.69
CA VAL A 116 -2.34 -3.79 1.90
C VAL A 116 -3.33 -4.01 3.04
N ALA A 117 -3.29 -3.23 4.12
CA ALA A 117 -4.26 -3.34 5.20
C ALA A 117 -5.69 -3.07 4.73
N GLU A 118 -5.90 -2.04 3.93
CA GLU A 118 -7.22 -1.70 3.38
C GLU A 118 -7.68 -2.70 2.31
N TYR A 119 -6.77 -3.15 1.44
CA TYR A 119 -7.05 -4.24 0.51
C TYR A 119 -7.56 -5.50 1.22
N MET A 120 -6.85 -5.93 2.26
CA MET A 120 -7.26 -7.10 3.04
C MET A 120 -8.63 -6.92 3.70
N ALA A 121 -8.91 -5.73 4.23
CA ALA A 121 -10.20 -5.44 4.84
C ALA A 121 -11.35 -5.46 3.82
N GLN A 122 -11.13 -4.88 2.63
CA GLN A 122 -12.10 -4.90 1.54
C GLN A 122 -12.34 -6.31 1.01
N GLU A 123 -11.28 -7.08 0.75
CA GLU A 123 -11.41 -8.45 0.24
C GLU A 123 -12.10 -9.36 1.24
N GLN A 124 -11.79 -9.22 2.53
CA GLN A 124 -12.48 -9.94 3.60
C GLN A 124 -13.98 -9.61 3.62
N ALA A 125 -14.34 -8.32 3.54
CA ALA A 125 -15.75 -7.90 3.50
C ALA A 125 -16.47 -8.43 2.23
N ARG A 126 -15.77 -8.48 1.09
CA ARG A 126 -16.29 -9.00 -0.18
C ARG A 126 -16.65 -10.48 -0.08
N VAL A 127 -15.76 -11.32 0.45
CA VAL A 127 -16.01 -12.76 0.58
C VAL A 127 -17.00 -13.10 1.69
N GLU A 128 -17.05 -12.31 2.77
CA GLU A 128 -18.09 -12.47 3.80
C GLU A 128 -19.48 -12.16 3.24
N ALA A 129 -19.58 -11.17 2.35
CA ALA A 129 -20.84 -10.83 1.68
C ALA A 129 -21.25 -11.86 0.61
N SER A 130 -20.30 -12.58 0.01
CA SER A 130 -20.62 -13.61 -0.99
C SER A 130 -21.18 -14.89 -0.37
N GLY A 131 -20.76 -15.23 0.85
CA GLY A 131 -21.15 -16.48 1.53
C GLY A 131 -20.60 -17.74 0.86
N ASP A 132 -19.55 -17.60 0.04
CA ASP A 132 -18.87 -18.69 -0.63
C ASP A 132 -17.64 -19.12 0.19
N ASP A 133 -17.77 -20.27 0.87
CA ASP A 133 -16.75 -20.82 1.76
C ASP A 133 -15.42 -21.11 1.03
N ASP A 134 -15.47 -21.52 -0.24
CA ASP A 134 -14.27 -21.81 -1.03
C ASP A 134 -13.52 -20.51 -1.36
N GLN A 135 -14.24 -19.47 -1.78
CA GLN A 135 -13.64 -18.15 -1.99
C GLN A 135 -13.09 -17.55 -0.70
N GLN A 136 -13.79 -17.76 0.41
CA GLN A 136 -13.35 -17.29 1.71
C GLN A 136 -12.05 -17.99 2.14
N ALA A 137 -11.91 -19.28 1.88
CA ALA A 137 -10.67 -20.03 2.15
C ALA A 137 -9.49 -19.51 1.31
N ASP A 138 -9.72 -19.22 0.03
CA ASP A 138 -8.69 -18.70 -0.88
C ASP A 138 -8.18 -17.31 -0.45
N VAL A 139 -9.11 -16.39 -0.14
CA VAL A 139 -8.75 -15.04 0.35
C VAL A 139 -8.05 -15.10 1.70
N ASN A 140 -8.50 -15.97 2.62
CA ASN A 140 -7.83 -16.16 3.91
C ASN A 140 -6.38 -16.65 3.76
N ASN A 141 -6.11 -17.52 2.79
CA ASN A 141 -4.76 -18.01 2.52
C ASN A 141 -3.85 -16.89 1.97
N GLY A 142 -4.34 -16.10 1.02
CA GLY A 142 -3.62 -14.91 0.53
C GLY A 142 -3.36 -13.89 1.64
N ASN A 143 -4.39 -13.58 2.42
CA ASN A 143 -4.30 -12.65 3.56
C ASN A 143 -3.33 -13.14 4.63
N ALA A 144 -3.19 -14.44 4.87
CA ALA A 144 -2.21 -14.98 5.81
C ALA A 144 -0.76 -14.63 5.40
N TYR A 145 -0.44 -14.72 4.11
CA TYR A 145 0.88 -14.32 3.61
C TYR A 145 1.14 -12.82 3.81
N LEU A 146 0.14 -11.99 3.56
CA LEU A 146 0.23 -10.54 3.75
C LEU A 146 0.38 -10.16 5.23
N ARG A 147 -0.35 -10.82 6.15
CA ARG A 147 -0.21 -10.64 7.60
C ARG A 147 1.20 -10.92 8.09
N ILE A 148 1.77 -12.05 7.66
CA ILE A 148 3.13 -12.44 8.02
C ILE A 148 4.14 -11.43 7.47
N MET A 149 3.98 -11.04 6.21
CA MET A 149 4.92 -10.15 5.51
C MET A 149 4.99 -8.77 6.15
N PHE A 150 3.84 -8.17 6.45
CA PHE A 150 3.77 -6.83 7.04
C PHE A 150 3.74 -6.84 8.56
N GLY A 151 3.83 -8.02 9.21
CA GLY A 151 3.81 -8.15 10.66
C GLY A 151 2.52 -7.66 11.29
N PHE A 152 1.37 -7.82 10.62
CA PHE A 152 0.08 -7.32 11.10
C PHE A 152 -0.47 -8.08 12.31
N ASP A 153 0.05 -9.27 12.61
CA ASP A 153 -0.32 -10.03 13.81
C ASP A 153 0.37 -9.52 15.09
N VAL A 154 1.31 -8.57 14.96
CA VAL A 154 2.03 -8.01 16.09
C VAL A 154 1.27 -6.79 16.61
N ASP A 155 0.90 -6.81 17.90
CA ASP A 155 0.06 -5.78 18.53
C ASP A 155 0.69 -4.37 18.46
N GLU A 156 2.01 -4.30 18.38
CA GLU A 156 2.76 -3.04 18.26
C GLU A 156 2.72 -2.42 16.85
N ASN A 157 2.21 -3.12 15.84
CA ASN A 157 2.15 -2.63 14.48
C ASN A 157 1.00 -1.61 14.30
N PRO A 158 1.30 -0.34 13.98
CA PRO A 158 0.28 0.71 13.87
C PRO A 158 -0.65 0.56 12.66
N PHE A 159 -0.33 -0.31 11.70
CA PHE A 159 -1.13 -0.54 10.49
C PHE A 159 -1.84 -1.89 10.49
N ARG A 160 -1.89 -2.56 11.65
CA ARG A 160 -2.69 -3.76 11.80
C ARG A 160 -4.13 -3.52 11.33
N PRO A 161 -4.65 -4.32 10.39
CA PRO A 161 -6.04 -4.23 9.96
C PRO A 161 -6.97 -4.43 11.16
N SER A 162 -8.02 -3.62 11.24
CA SER A 162 -9.06 -3.73 12.26
C SER A 162 -10.00 -4.91 11.99
N VAL A 163 -9.47 -6.07 11.60
CA VAL A 163 -10.28 -7.26 11.36
C VAL A 163 -10.28 -8.05 12.67
N ALA A 164 -11.48 -8.21 13.22
CA ALA A 164 -11.72 -8.99 14.42
C ALA A 164 -10.98 -10.33 14.30
N LEU A 165 -10.09 -10.59 15.25
CA LEU A 165 -9.59 -11.94 15.53
C LEU A 165 -10.81 -12.84 15.66
N THR A 166 -11.18 -13.52 14.58
CA THR A 166 -12.07 -14.68 14.64
C THR A 166 -11.30 -15.69 15.45
N ARG A 167 -11.63 -15.72 16.75
CA ARG A 167 -11.22 -16.74 17.70
C ARG A 167 -11.48 -18.10 17.06
N SER A 168 -10.43 -18.71 16.51
CA SER A 168 -10.45 -20.14 16.28
C SER A 168 -10.24 -20.81 17.64
N HIS A 169 -11.34 -20.93 18.37
CA HIS A 169 -11.48 -21.97 19.37
C HIS A 169 -12.19 -23.15 18.70
N ARG A 170 -11.42 -24.18 18.35
CA ARG A 170 -11.77 -25.58 18.60
C ARG A 170 -10.56 -26.48 18.46
#